data_AF-A0AAN8X5D8-F1
#
_entry.id   AF-A0AAN8X5D8-F1
#
_cell.length_a   1.000
_cell.length_b   1.000
_cell.length_c   1.000
_cell.angle_alpha   90.00
_cell.angle_beta   90.00
_cell.angle_gamma   90.00
#
_symmetry.space_group_name_H-M   'P 1'
#
loop_
_entity.id
_entity.type
_entity.pdbx_description
1 polymer ?
#
loop_
_entity_poly.entity_id
_entity_poly.type
_entity_poly.pdbx_seq_one_letter_code
_entity_poly.pdbx_strand_id
1 'polypeptide(L)'
;MKKSSFNMDEKRSWRSSVGILQNGQSWESFNKNIKPTPPSSSMVNAGIIAFVATVFFIISFTSPYWLQSYMYTYNDFSNMGLWEFCFNGFRYPKYQFDYKFMGCNYVFSKEYRIIWTWMLPAWFMATQSFMTIALLASLSTLVLISMVLMRWPLQFVMRYEWHLTAVCFIFQAITVVSIFFAVLIFGVMCWSRDWLLNPNFNYLSWSYAFAVIAGGIHAFAGLTLLHESYEARDRKRQAASVMHMEPQGQYGVEMSAHGYI
;
A
#
# COMPACT_ATOMS: atom_id res chain seq x y z
N MET A 1 58.76 -8.86 31.57
CA MET A 1 57.52 -8.99 30.76
C MET A 1 56.86 -7.62 30.67
N LYS A 2 56.68 -7.10 29.44
CA LYS A 2 56.12 -5.76 29.14
C LYS A 2 54.69 -5.66 29.67
N LYS A 3 54.38 -4.65 30.49
CA LYS A 3 53.01 -4.19 30.73
C LYS A 3 52.50 -3.60 29.40
N SER A 4 51.58 -4.32 28.75
CA SER A 4 50.81 -3.81 27.62
C SER A 4 49.95 -2.64 28.11
N SER A 5 50.25 -1.43 27.65
CA SER A 5 49.41 -0.26 27.87
C SER A 5 48.21 -0.34 26.92
N PHE A 6 47.07 -0.78 27.44
CA PHE A 6 45.83 -0.77 26.69
C PHE A 6 45.40 0.68 26.41
N ASN A 7 45.29 1.02 25.13
CA ASN A 7 45.06 2.37 24.63
C ASN A 7 43.64 2.86 25.02
N MET A 8 43.48 4.13 25.38
CA MET A 8 42.20 4.69 25.86
C MET A 8 41.09 4.64 24.81
N ASP A 9 41.45 4.68 23.52
CA ASP A 9 40.51 4.61 22.40
C ASP A 9 39.84 3.24 22.27
N GLU A 10 40.54 2.16 22.63
CA GLU A 10 40.02 0.80 22.55
C GLU A 10 38.94 0.54 23.62
N LYS A 11 39.11 1.14 24.81
CA LYS A 11 38.05 1.14 25.86
C LYS A 11 36.80 1.92 25.45
N ARG A 12 36.96 2.98 24.64
CA ARG A 12 35.84 3.80 24.14
C ARG A 12 35.04 3.04 23.09
N SER A 13 35.73 2.31 22.20
CA SER A 13 35.13 1.39 21.21
C SER A 13 34.34 0.26 21.89
N TRP A 14 34.93 -0.43 22.86
CA TRP A 14 34.25 -1.50 23.59
C TRP A 14 32.98 -1.01 24.30
N ARG A 15 33.02 0.15 25.00
CA ARG A 15 31.85 0.71 25.68
C ARG A 15 30.69 1.05 24.73
N SER A 16 30.99 1.44 23.49
CA SER A 16 29.96 1.67 22.46
C SER A 16 29.29 0.36 22.01
N SER A 17 30.03 -0.74 21.97
CA SER A 17 29.53 -2.07 21.60
C SER A 17 28.74 -2.77 22.71
N VAL A 18 29.05 -2.50 23.99
CA VAL A 18 28.29 -3.06 25.14
C VAL A 18 27.12 -2.18 25.57
N GLY A 19 26.83 -1.11 24.82
CA GLY A 19 25.65 -0.30 25.07
C GLY A 19 25.66 0.52 26.37
N ILE A 20 26.85 0.88 26.86
CA ILE A 20 27.02 1.72 28.04
C ILE A 20 27.47 3.11 27.58
N LEU A 21 26.57 4.10 27.71
CA LEU A 21 26.90 5.50 27.46
C LEU A 21 27.99 5.97 28.46
N GLN A 22 28.70 7.02 28.10
CA GLN A 22 29.87 7.54 28.85
C GLN A 22 29.56 7.87 30.33
N ASN A 23 28.28 8.07 30.66
CA ASN A 23 27.76 8.35 32.00
C ASN A 23 27.35 7.11 32.81
N GLY A 24 27.70 5.89 32.37
CA GLY A 24 27.38 4.65 33.09
C GLY A 24 25.93 4.18 32.97
N GLN A 25 25.11 4.89 32.18
CA GLN A 25 23.75 4.46 31.86
C GLN A 25 23.77 3.46 30.70
N SER A 26 23.18 2.29 30.94
CA SER A 26 22.86 1.31 29.90
C SER A 26 21.75 1.86 29.00
N TRP A 27 21.79 1.58 27.69
CA TRP A 27 20.67 1.90 26.78
C TRP A 27 19.32 1.39 27.30
N GLU A 28 19.31 0.30 28.07
CA GLU A 28 18.08 -0.23 28.68
C GLU A 28 17.49 0.70 29.76
N SER A 29 18.33 1.41 30.53
CA SER A 29 17.85 2.33 31.57
C SER A 29 17.29 3.63 30.98
N PHE A 30 17.84 4.08 29.85
CA PHE A 30 17.32 5.23 29.11
C PHE A 30 15.99 4.88 28.39
N ASN A 31 15.89 3.71 27.77
CA ASN A 31 14.66 3.22 27.13
C ASN A 31 13.49 3.06 28.11
N LYS A 32 13.76 2.71 29.38
CA LYS A 32 12.70 2.54 30.39
C LYS A 32 11.90 3.82 30.68
N ASN A 33 12.44 5.00 30.38
CA ASN A 33 11.82 6.29 30.72
C ASN A 33 11.30 7.07 29.50
N ILE A 34 11.56 6.61 28.27
CA ILE A 34 10.97 7.22 27.08
C ILE A 34 9.63 6.56 26.83
N LYS A 35 8.55 7.21 27.28
CA LYS A 35 7.21 6.84 26.83
C LYS A 35 7.10 7.26 25.36
N PRO A 36 6.94 6.31 24.41
CA PRO A 36 6.68 6.68 23.03
C PRO A 36 5.43 7.55 22.97
N THR A 37 5.49 8.66 22.22
CA THR A 37 4.30 9.46 21.91
C THR A 37 3.25 8.57 21.25
N PRO A 38 1.95 8.74 21.53
CA PRO A 38 0.94 7.97 20.81
C PRO A 38 0.99 8.27 19.31
N PRO A 39 0.59 7.34 18.43
CA PRO A 39 0.41 7.63 17.00
C PRO A 39 -0.62 8.77 16.83
N SER A 40 -0.43 9.59 15.80
CA SER A 40 -1.35 10.69 15.52
C SER A 40 -2.75 10.13 15.20
N SER A 41 -3.80 10.86 15.56
CA SER A 41 -5.18 10.48 15.20
C SER A 41 -5.38 10.43 13.69
N SER A 42 -4.66 11.29 12.95
CA SER A 42 -4.63 11.31 11.48
C SER A 42 -4.11 9.99 10.90
N MET A 43 -3.01 9.44 11.41
CA MET A 43 -2.47 8.15 10.99
C MET A 43 -3.45 7.00 11.24
N VAL A 44 -4.10 6.97 12.41
CA VAL A 44 -5.10 5.94 12.74
C VAL A 44 -6.29 6.02 11.78
N ASN A 45 -6.82 7.23 11.56
CA ASN A 45 -7.95 7.44 10.65
C ASN A 45 -7.59 7.05 9.22
N ALA A 46 -6.40 7.42 8.75
CA ALA A 46 -5.88 7.01 7.44
C ALA A 46 -5.83 5.49 7.28
N GLY A 47 -5.39 4.78 8.33
CA GLY A 47 -5.38 3.31 8.37
C GLY A 47 -6.79 2.70 8.27
N ILE A 48 -7.76 3.24 9.02
CA ILE A 48 -9.15 2.77 8.99
C ILE A 48 -9.76 2.98 7.60
N ILE A 49 -9.58 4.18 7.02
CA ILE A 49 -10.12 4.52 5.70
C ILE A 49 -9.46 3.64 4.63
N ALA A 50 -8.15 3.46 4.66
CA ALA A 50 -7.43 2.59 3.72
C ALA A 50 -7.88 1.13 3.83
N PHE A 51 -8.14 0.63 5.05
CA PHE A 51 -8.65 -0.72 5.27
C PHE A 51 -10.03 -0.89 4.65
N VAL A 52 -10.96 0.02 4.94
CA VAL A 52 -12.31 -0.01 4.35
C VAL A 52 -12.23 0.07 2.82
N ALA A 53 -11.41 0.96 2.26
CA ALA A 53 -11.21 1.06 0.82
C ALA A 53 -10.74 -0.27 0.21
N THR A 54 -9.77 -0.92 0.86
CA THR A 54 -9.20 -2.20 0.41
C THR A 54 -10.24 -3.32 0.45
N VAL A 55 -11.15 -3.34 1.43
CA VAL A 55 -12.26 -4.31 1.48
C VAL A 55 -13.20 -4.16 0.29
N PHE A 56 -13.65 -2.93 0.01
CA PHE A 56 -14.50 -2.66 -1.17
C PHE A 56 -13.78 -3.02 -2.47
N PHE A 57 -12.47 -2.73 -2.53
CA PHE A 57 -11.63 -3.07 -3.65
C PHE A 57 -11.51 -4.59 -3.86
N ILE A 58 -11.29 -5.39 -2.81
CA ILE A 58 -11.21 -6.86 -2.88
C ILE A 58 -12.55 -7.46 -3.35
N ILE A 59 -13.67 -6.93 -2.86
CA ILE A 59 -15.00 -7.35 -3.30
C ILE A 59 -15.15 -7.12 -4.81
N SER A 60 -14.77 -5.94 -5.29
CA SER A 60 -14.76 -5.66 -6.73
C SER A 60 -13.82 -6.59 -7.50
N PHE A 61 -12.60 -6.78 -7.00
CA PHE A 61 -11.55 -7.55 -7.65
C PHE A 61 -11.91 -9.02 -7.86
N THR A 62 -12.60 -9.63 -6.90
CA THR A 62 -12.89 -11.09 -6.90
C THR A 62 -14.28 -11.44 -7.45
N SER A 63 -15.22 -10.49 -7.51
CA SER A 63 -16.61 -10.80 -7.87
C SER A 63 -16.87 -10.85 -9.39
N PRO A 64 -17.71 -11.79 -9.86
CA PRO A 64 -17.98 -12.00 -11.28
C PRO A 64 -19.06 -11.04 -11.86
N TYR A 65 -19.09 -9.77 -11.43
CA TYR A 65 -20.15 -8.81 -11.76
C TYR A 65 -19.63 -7.42 -12.18
N TRP A 66 -18.55 -7.41 -12.97
CA TRP A 66 -18.06 -6.19 -13.63
C TRP A 66 -18.96 -5.80 -14.80
N LEU A 67 -19.40 -6.80 -15.57
CA LEU A 67 -20.31 -6.64 -16.70
C LEU A 67 -21.37 -7.73 -16.64
N GLN A 68 -22.62 -7.37 -16.93
CA GLN A 68 -23.75 -8.28 -16.86
C GLN A 68 -24.73 -8.02 -18.00
N SER A 69 -25.39 -9.05 -18.51
CA SER A 69 -26.44 -8.94 -19.51
C SER A 69 -27.81 -8.68 -18.89
N TYR A 70 -28.72 -8.07 -19.66
CA TYR A 70 -30.10 -7.88 -19.22
C TYR A 70 -30.88 -9.20 -19.23
N MET A 71 -31.66 -9.46 -18.17
CA MET A 71 -32.41 -10.71 -17.92
C MET A 71 -33.38 -11.13 -19.05
N TYR A 72 -33.83 -10.19 -19.89
CA TYR A 72 -34.78 -10.43 -20.97
C TYR A 72 -34.18 -10.30 -22.37
N THR A 73 -32.84 -10.25 -22.45
CA THR A 73 -32.14 -10.31 -23.72
C THR A 73 -31.69 -11.75 -23.93
N TYR A 74 -32.00 -12.34 -25.08
CA TYR A 74 -31.55 -13.69 -25.46
C TYR A 74 -30.03 -13.69 -25.74
N ASN A 75 -29.24 -13.28 -24.75
CA ASN A 75 -27.80 -13.24 -24.81
C ASN A 75 -27.23 -14.46 -24.10
N ASP A 76 -26.36 -15.19 -24.78
CA ASP A 76 -25.71 -16.37 -24.21
C ASP A 76 -24.63 -16.00 -23.18
N PHE A 77 -24.23 -14.72 -23.12
CA PHE A 77 -23.41 -14.17 -22.05
C PHE A 77 -24.28 -13.73 -20.87
N SER A 78 -23.93 -14.17 -19.66
CA SER A 78 -24.65 -13.81 -18.42
C SER A 78 -23.96 -12.67 -17.68
N ASN A 79 -22.74 -12.91 -17.21
CA ASN A 79 -21.98 -11.95 -16.42
C ASN A 79 -20.50 -12.33 -16.42
N MET A 80 -19.65 -11.37 -16.09
CA MET A 80 -18.23 -11.63 -15.88
C MET A 80 -17.61 -10.66 -14.88
N GLY A 81 -16.54 -11.11 -14.25
CA GLY A 81 -15.61 -10.29 -13.48
C GLY A 81 -14.23 -10.30 -14.13
N LEU A 82 -13.24 -9.81 -13.40
CA LEU A 82 -11.86 -9.83 -13.88
C LEU A 82 -11.33 -11.24 -14.12
N TRP A 83 -11.76 -12.21 -13.32
CA TRP A 83 -11.15 -13.55 -13.26
C TRP A 83 -12.09 -14.68 -13.66
N GLU A 84 -13.37 -14.41 -13.85
CA GLU A 84 -14.39 -15.42 -14.11
C GLU A 84 -15.40 -14.91 -15.13
N PHE A 85 -15.78 -15.77 -16.07
CA PHE A 85 -16.81 -15.51 -17.06
C PHE A 85 -17.93 -16.55 -16.91
N CYS A 86 -19.17 -16.10 -16.99
CA CYS A 86 -20.37 -16.92 -16.90
C CYS A 86 -21.14 -16.88 -18.23
N PHE A 87 -21.30 -18.05 -18.84
CA PHE A 87 -22.07 -18.24 -20.07
C PHE A 87 -23.29 -19.14 -19.83
N ASN A 88 -24.33 -18.93 -20.62
CA ASN A 88 -25.55 -19.72 -20.63
C ASN A 88 -25.85 -20.22 -22.05
N GLY A 89 -25.00 -21.09 -22.58
CA GLY A 89 -25.21 -21.74 -23.88
C GLY A 89 -24.44 -21.10 -25.02
N PHE A 90 -23.39 -20.34 -24.72
CA PHE A 90 -22.63 -19.60 -25.71
C PHE A 90 -21.94 -20.56 -26.69
N ARG A 91 -22.11 -20.27 -27.97
CA ARG A 91 -21.41 -20.96 -29.06
C ARG A 91 -20.43 -20.02 -29.72
N TYR A 92 -19.16 -20.41 -29.73
CA TYR A 92 -18.14 -19.61 -30.38
C TYR A 92 -18.17 -19.81 -31.91
N PRO A 93 -18.46 -18.77 -32.72
CA PRO A 93 -18.70 -18.94 -34.16
C PRO A 93 -17.52 -19.49 -34.95
N LYS A 94 -16.28 -19.30 -34.45
CA LYS A 94 -15.07 -19.78 -35.12
C LYS A 94 -14.69 -21.21 -34.73
N TYR A 95 -15.41 -21.83 -33.79
CA TYR A 95 -15.18 -23.21 -33.40
C TYR A 95 -16.02 -24.15 -34.26
N GLN A 96 -15.37 -25.17 -34.83
CA GLN A 96 -15.99 -26.04 -35.83
C GLN A 96 -16.95 -27.08 -35.22
N PHE A 97 -16.79 -27.40 -33.94
CA PHE A 97 -17.61 -28.39 -33.25
C PHE A 97 -18.77 -27.71 -32.51
N ASP A 98 -19.94 -28.36 -32.48
CA ASP A 98 -21.09 -27.88 -31.70
C ASP A 98 -20.82 -28.06 -30.21
N TYR A 99 -20.17 -27.05 -29.64
CA TYR A 99 -19.83 -26.99 -28.23
C TYR A 99 -20.46 -25.75 -27.60
N LYS A 100 -21.12 -25.94 -26.46
CA LYS A 100 -21.79 -24.88 -25.70
C LYS A 100 -21.05 -24.64 -24.39
N PHE A 101 -20.60 -23.41 -24.20
CA PHE A 101 -20.03 -22.97 -22.92
C PHE A 101 -21.18 -22.69 -21.94
N MET A 102 -21.15 -23.38 -20.79
CA MET A 102 -22.17 -23.30 -19.75
C MET A 102 -21.55 -23.06 -18.38
N GLY A 103 -22.21 -22.24 -17.57
CA GLY A 103 -21.83 -21.97 -16.20
C GLY A 103 -20.72 -20.91 -16.08
N CYS A 104 -20.26 -20.75 -14.84
CA CYS A 104 -19.18 -19.82 -14.48
C CYS A 104 -17.88 -20.60 -14.36
N ASN A 105 -16.86 -20.17 -15.11
CA ASN A 105 -15.55 -20.79 -15.03
C ASN A 105 -14.47 -19.71 -14.94
N TYR A 106 -13.40 -20.07 -14.23
CA TYR A 106 -12.20 -19.25 -14.17
C TYR A 106 -11.63 -19.02 -15.58
N VAL A 107 -11.10 -17.83 -15.82
CA VAL A 107 -10.60 -17.38 -17.12
C VAL A 107 -9.54 -18.32 -17.72
N PHE A 108 -8.65 -18.88 -16.90
CA PHE A 108 -7.63 -19.85 -17.35
C PHE A 108 -8.03 -21.32 -17.11
N SER A 109 -9.32 -21.61 -16.98
CA SER A 109 -9.81 -22.97 -16.92
C SER A 109 -9.57 -23.72 -18.23
N LYS A 110 -9.52 -25.06 -18.17
CA LYS A 110 -9.37 -25.90 -19.37
C LYS A 110 -10.51 -25.68 -20.37
N GLU A 111 -11.70 -25.41 -19.86
CA GLU A 111 -12.91 -25.08 -20.62
C GLU A 111 -12.67 -23.94 -21.62
N TYR A 112 -12.17 -22.81 -21.13
CA TYR A 112 -12.01 -21.60 -21.95
C TYR A 112 -10.73 -21.56 -22.79
N ARG A 113 -9.89 -22.58 -22.73
CA ARG A 113 -8.61 -22.61 -23.48
C ARG A 113 -8.78 -22.42 -24.99
N ILE A 114 -9.91 -22.87 -25.54
CA ILE A 114 -10.24 -22.76 -26.97
C ILE A 114 -10.55 -21.31 -27.37
N ILE A 115 -11.18 -20.55 -26.47
CA ILE A 115 -11.69 -19.18 -26.73
C ILE A 115 -10.90 -18.09 -26.01
N TRP A 116 -9.81 -18.48 -25.33
CA TRP A 116 -9.09 -17.62 -24.40
C TRP A 116 -8.57 -16.32 -25.05
N THR A 117 -7.99 -16.42 -26.24
CA THR A 117 -7.44 -15.24 -26.96
C THR A 117 -8.51 -14.24 -27.40
N TRP A 118 -9.73 -14.72 -27.62
CA TRP A 118 -10.88 -13.86 -27.93
C TRP A 118 -11.44 -13.20 -26.67
N MET A 119 -11.57 -13.97 -25.58
CA MET A 119 -12.14 -13.50 -24.32
C MET A 119 -11.21 -12.54 -23.55
N LEU A 120 -9.88 -12.72 -23.65
CA LEU A 120 -8.89 -11.83 -23.04
C LEU A 120 -8.11 -11.02 -24.08
N PRO A 121 -8.71 -9.97 -24.67
CA PRO A 121 -7.96 -9.03 -25.49
C PRO A 121 -6.94 -8.26 -24.66
N ALA A 122 -5.95 -7.67 -25.33
CA ALA A 122 -4.83 -6.97 -24.69
C ALA A 122 -5.27 -5.86 -23.70
N TRP A 123 -6.33 -5.12 -24.04
CA TRP A 123 -6.85 -4.06 -23.17
C TRP A 123 -7.47 -4.61 -21.87
N PHE A 124 -8.06 -5.81 -21.91
CA PHE A 124 -8.65 -6.43 -20.73
C PHE A 124 -7.56 -7.03 -19.84
N MET A 125 -6.52 -7.62 -20.44
CA MET A 125 -5.29 -8.01 -19.71
C MET A 125 -4.61 -6.79 -19.06
N ALA A 126 -4.62 -5.62 -19.72
CA ALA A 126 -4.13 -4.38 -19.11
C ALA A 126 -4.98 -3.98 -17.90
N THR A 127 -6.30 -4.08 -17.99
CA THR A 127 -7.23 -3.85 -16.85
C THR A 127 -6.90 -4.78 -15.68
N GLN A 128 -6.78 -6.09 -15.92
CA GLN A 128 -6.39 -7.07 -14.91
C GLN A 128 -5.03 -6.72 -14.27
N SER A 129 -4.06 -6.29 -15.09
CA SER A 129 -2.72 -5.93 -14.61
C SER A 129 -2.76 -4.71 -13.68
N PHE A 130 -3.46 -3.65 -14.08
CA PHE A 130 -3.62 -2.45 -13.24
C PHE A 130 -4.35 -2.77 -11.94
N MET A 131 -5.42 -3.57 -11.99
CA MET A 131 -6.14 -4.00 -10.78
C MET A 131 -5.25 -4.84 -9.85
N THR A 132 -4.37 -5.67 -10.41
CA THR A 132 -3.43 -6.48 -9.61
C THR A 132 -2.35 -5.60 -8.98
N ILE A 133 -1.79 -4.63 -9.72
CA ILE A 133 -0.84 -3.65 -9.19
C ILE A 133 -1.48 -2.84 -8.06
N ALA A 134 -2.73 -2.40 -8.23
CA ALA A 134 -3.48 -1.71 -7.19
C ALA A 134 -3.68 -2.57 -5.94
N LEU A 135 -3.99 -3.86 -6.10
CA LEU A 135 -4.14 -4.79 -4.98
C LEU A 135 -2.84 -4.94 -4.18
N LEU A 136 -1.73 -5.17 -4.88
CA LEU A 136 -0.44 -5.36 -4.22
C LEU A 136 0.02 -4.08 -3.51
N ALA A 137 -0.16 -2.93 -4.13
CA ALA A 137 0.17 -1.64 -3.54
C ALA A 137 -0.71 -1.34 -2.31
N SER A 138 -2.03 -1.57 -2.38
CA SER A 138 -2.94 -1.32 -1.25
C SER A 138 -2.67 -2.24 -0.05
N LEU A 139 -2.44 -3.53 -0.29
CA LEU A 139 -2.05 -4.48 0.76
C LEU A 139 -0.70 -4.09 1.38
N SER A 140 0.27 -3.66 0.56
CA SER A 140 1.55 -3.17 1.05
C SER A 140 1.38 -1.92 1.93
N THR A 141 0.52 -0.98 1.53
CA THR A 141 0.15 0.18 2.36
C THR A 141 -0.42 -0.25 3.71
N LEU A 142 -1.34 -1.22 3.77
CA LEU A 142 -1.90 -1.70 5.03
C LEU A 142 -0.86 -2.35 5.93
N VAL A 143 0.07 -3.12 5.37
CA VAL A 143 1.18 -3.72 6.13
C VAL A 143 2.09 -2.62 6.69
N LEU A 144 2.46 -1.62 5.89
CA LEU A 144 3.29 -0.50 6.35
C LEU A 144 2.59 0.33 7.43
N ILE A 145 1.31 0.67 7.25
CA ILE A 145 0.52 1.39 8.26
C ILE A 145 0.45 0.57 9.56
N SER A 146 0.23 -0.73 9.46
CA SER A 146 0.20 -1.61 10.64
C SER A 146 1.53 -1.61 11.38
N MET A 147 2.66 -1.67 10.66
CA MET A 147 3.99 -1.56 11.27
C MET A 147 4.21 -0.20 11.96
N VAL A 148 3.76 0.90 11.35
CA VAL A 148 3.86 2.24 11.94
C VAL A 148 2.99 2.36 13.20
N LEU A 149 1.75 1.88 13.16
CA LEU A 149 0.81 1.92 14.28
C LEU A 149 1.25 1.03 15.45
N MET A 150 1.68 -0.20 15.17
CA MET A 150 2.18 -1.13 16.17
C MET A 150 3.59 -0.77 16.67
N ARG A 151 4.28 0.14 15.97
CA ARG A 151 5.67 0.54 16.22
C ARG A 151 6.62 -0.66 16.32
N TRP A 152 6.45 -1.64 15.45
CA TRP A 152 7.26 -2.84 15.44
C TRP A 152 8.08 -2.96 14.15
N PRO A 153 9.43 -3.02 14.21
CA PRO A 153 10.29 -2.89 15.39
C PRO A 153 10.51 -1.42 15.81
N LEU A 154 10.48 -1.17 17.13
CA LEU A 154 10.38 0.18 17.72
C LEU A 154 11.49 1.14 17.26
N GLN A 155 12.74 0.71 17.28
CA GLN A 155 13.90 1.53 16.92
C GLN A 155 13.87 1.94 15.43
N PHE A 156 13.47 1.02 14.55
CA PHE A 156 13.38 1.26 13.13
C PHE A 156 12.27 2.24 12.79
N VAL A 157 11.06 2.00 13.31
CA VAL A 157 9.88 2.83 13.04
C VAL A 157 10.11 4.26 13.53
N MET A 158 10.63 4.44 14.74
CA MET A 158 10.92 5.78 15.28
C MET A 158 11.97 6.55 14.45
N ARG A 159 13.00 5.86 13.96
CA ARG A 159 14.07 6.50 13.17
C ARG A 159 13.59 6.91 11.78
N TYR A 160 12.76 6.07 11.16
CA TYR A 160 12.32 6.18 9.77
C TYR A 160 10.84 6.52 9.60
N GLU A 161 10.15 7.01 10.63
CA GLU A 161 8.70 7.30 10.64
C GLU A 161 8.24 8.10 9.41
N TRP A 162 8.92 9.21 9.12
CA TRP A 162 8.56 10.07 7.99
C TRP A 162 8.79 9.36 6.64
N HIS A 163 9.83 8.53 6.51
CA HIS A 163 10.09 7.77 5.30
C HIS A 163 9.03 6.69 5.09
N LEU A 164 8.69 5.95 6.15
CA LEU A 164 7.65 4.91 6.10
C LEU A 164 6.30 5.51 5.71
N THR A 165 5.92 6.63 6.32
CA THR A 165 4.68 7.34 5.99
C THR A 165 4.68 7.87 4.55
N ALA A 166 5.80 8.40 4.07
CA ALA A 166 5.95 8.82 2.68
C ALA A 166 5.83 7.64 1.69
N VAL A 167 6.40 6.48 2.03
CA VAL A 167 6.26 5.25 1.22
C VAL A 167 4.79 4.77 1.20
N CYS A 168 4.07 4.82 2.33
CA CYS A 168 2.63 4.55 2.37
C CYS A 168 1.87 5.44 1.38
N PHE A 169 2.16 6.75 1.38
CA PHE A 169 1.56 7.68 0.43
C PHE A 169 1.86 7.30 -1.03
N ILE A 170 3.11 6.95 -1.35
CA ILE A 170 3.50 6.55 -2.71
C ILE A 170 2.73 5.29 -3.17
N PHE A 171 2.66 4.26 -2.33
CA PHE A 171 1.88 3.06 -2.65
C PHE A 171 0.39 3.33 -2.79
N GLN A 172 -0.15 4.24 -1.98
CA GLN A 172 -1.53 4.68 -2.11
C GLN A 172 -1.77 5.45 -3.42
N ALA A 173 -0.84 6.30 -3.83
CA ALA A 173 -0.91 7.00 -5.12
C ALA A 173 -0.86 6.02 -6.29
N ILE A 174 0.03 5.03 -6.24
CA ILE A 174 0.10 3.94 -7.24
C ILE A 174 -1.23 3.18 -7.31
N THR A 175 -1.84 2.89 -6.15
CA THR A 175 -3.15 2.23 -6.07
C THR A 175 -4.21 3.05 -6.80
N VAL A 176 -4.35 4.34 -6.47
CA VAL A 176 -5.37 5.22 -7.06
C VAL A 176 -5.18 5.37 -8.57
N VAL A 177 -3.95 5.62 -9.02
CA VAL A 177 -3.65 5.77 -10.45
C VAL A 177 -3.95 4.48 -11.21
N SER A 178 -3.60 3.33 -10.64
CA SER A 178 -3.85 2.03 -11.27
C SER A 178 -5.36 1.72 -11.34
N ILE A 179 -6.11 1.97 -10.26
CA ILE A 179 -7.58 1.82 -10.27
C ILE A 179 -8.21 2.73 -11.31
N PHE A 180 -7.77 3.99 -11.38
CA PHE A 180 -8.26 4.95 -12.36
C PHE A 180 -8.08 4.45 -13.80
N PHE A 181 -6.88 3.98 -14.16
CA PHE A 181 -6.64 3.44 -15.50
C PHE A 181 -7.41 2.15 -15.76
N ALA A 182 -7.52 1.24 -14.79
CA ALA A 182 -8.31 0.03 -14.93
C ALA A 182 -9.79 0.33 -15.22
N VAL A 183 -10.41 1.20 -14.41
CA VAL A 183 -11.80 1.62 -14.55
C VAL A 183 -12.04 2.35 -15.87
N LEU A 184 -11.10 3.23 -16.27
CA LEU A 184 -11.18 3.99 -17.52
C LEU A 184 -11.09 3.07 -18.75
N ILE A 185 -10.06 2.21 -18.82
CA ILE A 185 -9.85 1.29 -19.93
C ILE A 185 -11.07 0.37 -20.05
N PHE A 186 -11.51 -0.22 -18.95
CA PHE A 186 -12.65 -1.11 -18.95
C PHE A 186 -13.94 -0.38 -19.35
N GLY A 187 -14.19 0.80 -18.80
CA GLY A 187 -15.40 1.59 -19.07
C GLY A 187 -15.51 2.06 -20.53
N VAL A 188 -14.38 2.31 -21.20
CA VAL A 188 -14.36 2.68 -22.62
C VAL A 188 -14.49 1.46 -23.53
N MET A 189 -13.87 0.34 -23.17
CA MET A 189 -13.72 -0.82 -24.06
C MET A 189 -14.80 -1.90 -23.90
N CYS A 190 -15.57 -1.89 -22.79
CA CYS A 190 -16.51 -2.97 -22.49
C CYS A 190 -17.65 -3.13 -23.50
N TRP A 191 -17.99 -2.09 -24.26
CA TRP A 191 -18.97 -2.13 -25.35
C TRP A 191 -18.35 -2.26 -26.75
N SER A 192 -17.05 -2.55 -26.84
CA SER A 192 -16.40 -2.77 -28.13
C SER A 192 -17.08 -3.92 -28.89
N ARG A 193 -17.44 -3.65 -30.15
CA ARG A 193 -18.09 -4.61 -31.05
C ARG A 193 -17.21 -5.81 -31.39
N ASP A 194 -15.90 -5.67 -31.21
CA ASP A 194 -14.92 -6.70 -31.57
C ASP A 194 -14.65 -7.70 -30.44
N TRP A 195 -15.12 -7.43 -29.22
CA TRP A 195 -14.81 -8.26 -28.05
C TRP A 195 -15.89 -9.29 -27.73
N LEU A 196 -17.08 -8.85 -27.29
CA LEU A 196 -18.15 -9.74 -26.86
C LEU A 196 -19.31 -9.70 -27.85
N LEU A 197 -19.98 -10.84 -28.06
CA LEU A 197 -21.19 -10.87 -28.87
C LEU A 197 -22.27 -10.00 -28.20
N ASN A 198 -23.00 -9.22 -29.00
CA ASN A 198 -24.15 -8.45 -28.51
C ASN A 198 -23.81 -7.46 -27.37
N PRO A 199 -22.79 -6.60 -27.52
CA PRO A 199 -22.29 -5.76 -26.42
C PRO A 199 -23.35 -4.78 -25.88
N ASN A 200 -24.23 -4.28 -26.74
CA ASN A 200 -25.28 -3.30 -26.39
C ASN A 200 -26.30 -3.82 -25.37
N PHE A 201 -26.40 -5.14 -25.19
CA PHE A 201 -27.30 -5.76 -24.23
C PHE A 201 -26.64 -6.04 -22.87
N ASN A 202 -25.45 -5.49 -22.65
CA ASN A 202 -24.72 -5.60 -21.40
C ASN A 202 -24.58 -4.24 -20.72
N TYR A 203 -24.56 -4.24 -19.40
CA TYR A 203 -24.36 -3.07 -18.57
C TYR A 203 -23.27 -3.32 -17.53
N LEU A 204 -22.63 -2.23 -17.10
CA LEU A 204 -21.67 -2.25 -16.01
C LEU A 204 -22.41 -2.58 -14.72
N SER A 205 -22.03 -3.68 -14.08
CA SER A 205 -22.74 -4.18 -12.89
C SER A 205 -22.07 -3.69 -11.60
N TRP A 206 -22.61 -4.11 -10.47
CA TRP A 206 -22.35 -3.51 -9.16
C TRP A 206 -20.87 -3.58 -8.74
N SER A 207 -20.13 -4.60 -9.18
CA SER A 207 -18.74 -4.74 -8.74
C SER A 207 -17.80 -3.80 -9.48
N TYR A 208 -18.12 -3.40 -10.71
CA TYR A 208 -17.45 -2.28 -11.37
C TYR A 208 -17.66 -0.98 -10.58
N ALA A 209 -18.90 -0.70 -10.14
CA ALA A 209 -19.18 0.48 -9.33
C ALA A 209 -18.39 0.47 -8.01
N PHE A 210 -18.20 -0.70 -7.38
CA PHE A 210 -17.36 -0.84 -6.20
C PHE A 210 -15.88 -0.52 -6.47
N ALA A 211 -15.33 -0.82 -7.65
CA ALA A 211 -13.98 -0.38 -8.01
C ALA A 211 -13.87 1.16 -8.05
N VAL A 212 -14.87 1.83 -8.64
CA VAL A 212 -14.91 3.30 -8.71
C VAL A 212 -14.97 3.92 -7.32
N ILE A 213 -15.89 3.42 -6.48
CA ILE A 213 -16.05 3.89 -5.10
C ILE A 213 -14.78 3.63 -4.30
N ALA A 214 -14.21 2.42 -4.38
CA ALA A 214 -12.97 2.08 -3.72
C ALA A 214 -11.82 3.00 -4.16
N GLY A 215 -11.72 3.32 -5.45
CA GLY A 215 -10.75 4.29 -5.97
C GLY A 215 -10.88 5.67 -5.32
N GLY A 216 -12.11 6.17 -5.16
CA GLY A 216 -12.39 7.43 -4.47
C GLY A 216 -11.99 7.41 -2.99
N ILE A 217 -12.32 6.34 -2.26
CA ILE A 217 -11.96 6.19 -0.85
C ILE A 217 -10.43 6.03 -0.70
N HIS A 218 -9.78 5.27 -1.60
CA HIS A 218 -8.33 5.16 -1.65
C HIS A 218 -7.65 6.51 -1.88
N ALA A 219 -8.22 7.37 -2.75
CA ALA A 219 -7.73 8.72 -2.98
C ALA A 219 -7.83 9.58 -1.73
N PHE A 220 -8.96 9.52 -1.02
CA PHE A 220 -9.14 10.22 0.25
C PHE A 220 -8.12 9.75 1.31
N ALA A 221 -7.93 8.43 1.46
CA ALA A 221 -6.88 7.88 2.33
C ALA A 221 -5.48 8.37 1.91
N GLY A 222 -5.20 8.44 0.61
CA GLY A 222 -3.94 8.98 0.07
C GLY A 222 -3.69 10.43 0.49
N LEU A 223 -4.71 11.29 0.44
CA LEU A 223 -4.60 12.68 0.90
C LEU A 223 -4.34 12.77 2.40
N THR A 224 -4.99 11.93 3.22
CA THR A 224 -4.72 11.89 4.67
C THR A 224 -3.29 11.41 4.98
N LEU A 225 -2.78 10.42 4.25
CA LEU A 225 -1.39 9.96 4.39
C LEU A 225 -0.39 11.00 3.89
N LEU A 226 -0.73 11.77 2.85
CA LEU A 226 0.09 12.87 2.38
C LEU A 226 0.23 13.94 3.47
N HIS A 227 -0.89 14.35 4.07
CA HIS A 227 -0.90 15.28 5.18
C HIS A 227 -0.04 14.78 6.34
N GLU A 228 -0.23 13.53 6.78
CA GLU A 228 0.56 12.91 7.84
C GLU A 228 2.06 12.84 7.48
N SER A 229 2.40 12.61 6.21
CA SER A 229 3.80 12.58 5.77
C SER A 229 4.49 13.93 5.90
N TYR A 230 3.76 15.03 5.66
CA TYR A 230 4.26 16.39 5.88
C TYR A 230 4.43 16.69 7.37
N GLU A 231 3.43 16.37 8.19
CA GLU A 231 3.52 16.57 9.64
C GLU A 231 4.66 15.76 10.26
N ALA A 232 4.82 14.49 9.87
CA ALA A 232 5.92 13.64 10.34
C ALA A 232 7.29 14.21 9.96
N ARG A 233 7.41 14.83 8.77
CA ARG A 233 8.63 15.49 8.32
C ARG A 233 8.93 16.74 9.15
N ASP A 234 7.91 17.53 9.47
CA ASP A 234 8.07 18.76 10.25
C ASP A 234 8.38 18.48 11.72
N ARG A 235 7.77 17.46 12.34
CA ARG A 235 8.13 16.97 13.68
C ARG A 235 9.62 16.60 13.75
N LYS A 236 10.14 15.92 12.71
CA LYS A 236 11.56 15.55 12.64
C LYS A 236 12.49 16.76 12.47
N ARG A 237 12.07 17.78 11.71
CA ARG A 237 12.83 19.03 11.55
C ARG A 237 12.90 19.82 12.86
N GLN A 238 11.78 19.95 13.57
CA GLN A 238 11.72 20.63 14.86
C GLN A 238 12.59 19.94 15.91
N ALA A 239 12.53 18.60 15.98
CA ALA A 239 13.40 17.83 16.86
C ALA A 239 14.89 18.02 16.52
N ALA A 240 15.25 18.07 15.23
CA ALA A 240 16.60 18.34 14.79
C ALA A 240 17.07 19.77 15.16
N SER A 241 16.23 20.78 15.00
CA SER A 241 16.59 22.17 15.35
C SER A 241 16.81 22.37 16.84
N VAL A 242 16.02 21.71 17.71
CA VAL A 242 16.19 21.81 19.18
C VAL A 242 17.53 21.20 19.61
N MET A 243 17.96 20.09 19.01
CA MET A 243 19.26 19.48 19.32
C MET A 243 20.45 20.38 18.96
N HIS A 244 20.30 21.28 17.98
CA HIS A 244 21.35 22.23 17.60
C HIS A 244 21.37 23.51 18.45
N MET A 245 20.36 23.74 19.30
CA MET A 245 20.27 24.90 20.18
C MET A 245 20.83 24.63 21.59
N GLU A 246 21.29 23.43 21.91
CA GLU A 246 21.96 23.15 23.18
C GLU A 246 23.30 23.92 23.21
N PRO A 247 23.47 24.93 24.09
CA PRO A 247 24.66 25.77 24.05
C PRO A 247 25.88 24.93 24.45
N GLN A 248 26.98 25.06 23.68
CA GLN A 248 28.33 24.63 24.05
C GLN A 248 28.90 25.45 25.25
N GLY A 249 28.08 25.81 26.22
CA GLY A 249 28.35 26.81 27.23
C GLY A 249 28.42 26.25 28.64
N GLN A 250 29.17 25.18 28.90
CA GLN A 250 29.46 24.78 30.29
C GLN A 250 30.73 23.94 30.50
N TYR A 251 31.83 24.24 29.79
CA TYR A 251 33.17 23.68 30.08
C TYR A 251 34.29 24.72 29.94
N GLY A 252 34.08 25.95 30.42
CA GLY A 252 35.07 27.02 30.23
C GLY A 252 35.08 28.14 31.27
N VAL A 253 34.57 27.94 32.48
CA VAL A 253 34.64 28.97 33.54
C VAL A 253 34.97 28.31 34.88
N GLU A 254 36.19 27.80 35.02
CA GLU A 254 36.81 27.61 36.34
C GLU A 254 38.34 27.60 36.22
N MET A 255 38.90 28.67 35.67
CA MET A 255 40.35 28.84 35.64
C MET A 255 40.74 30.33 35.53
N SER A 256 40.42 31.13 36.56
CA SER A 256 41.19 32.34 36.93
C SER A 256 40.53 33.03 38.13
N ALA A 257 40.79 32.53 39.34
CA ALA A 257 40.52 33.29 40.57
C ALA A 257 41.51 32.88 41.67
N HIS A 258 42.81 32.97 41.37
CA HIS A 258 43.83 33.14 42.40
C HIS A 258 44.81 34.21 41.94
N GLY A 259 44.39 35.46 42.13
CA GLY A 259 45.26 36.62 42.17
C GLY A 259 45.61 36.93 43.63
N TYR A 260 46.91 37.06 43.86
CA TYR A 260 47.60 37.89 44.85
C TYR A 260 46.73 38.79 45.74
N ILE A 261 46.81 38.60 47.07
CA ILE A 261 47.41 39.48 48.10
C ILE A 261 47.59 38.63 49.36
#